data_AF-A0A381W255-F1
#
_entry.id   AF-A0A381W255-F1
#
_cell.length_a   1.000
_cell.length_b   1.000
_cell.length_c   1.000
_cell.angle_alpha   90.00
_cell.angle_beta   90.00
_cell.angle_gamma   90.00
#
_symmetry.space_group_name_H-M   'P 1'
#
loop_
_entity.id
_entity.type
_entity.pdbx_description
1 polymer ?
#
loop_
_entity_poly.entity_id
_entity_poly.type
_entity_poly.pdbx_seq_one_letter_code
_entity_poly.pdbx_strand_id
1 'polypeptide(L)' 'MEIEKLNIYKRLRDFNVPTSILDNIFSDEQDLDVLIKGWNNLQKAGFKDDEIAGKISELILKEIGFNPTQKPVEK' A
#
# COMPACT_ATOMS: atom_id res chain seq x y z
N MET A 1 11.55 10.87 -9.09
CA MET A 1 10.06 10.91 -9.05
C MET A 1 9.40 9.65 -9.61
N GLU A 2 9.88 9.01 -10.69
CA GLU A 2 9.33 7.70 -11.13
C GLU A 2 9.96 6.50 -10.40
N ILE A 3 11.25 6.57 -10.08
CA ILE A 3 11.98 5.48 -9.39
C ILE A 3 11.40 5.24 -7.98
N GLU A 4 11.04 6.30 -7.24
CA GLU A 4 10.42 6.19 -5.92
C GLU A 4 9.07 5.51 -5.99
N LYS A 5 8.21 5.90 -6.94
CA LYS A 5 6.92 5.26 -7.22
C LYS A 5 7.09 3.76 -7.51
N LEU A 6 8.07 3.40 -8.34
CA LEU A 6 8.34 2.02 -8.71
C LEU A 6 8.91 1.20 -7.54
N ASN A 7 9.68 1.84 -6.67
CA ASN A 7 10.22 1.22 -5.46
C ASN A 7 9.10 0.95 -4.43
N ILE A 8 8.22 1.92 -4.21
CA ILE A 8 7.04 1.80 -3.34
C ILE A 8 6.09 0.71 -3.88
N TYR A 9 5.85 0.69 -5.19
CA TYR A 9 5.02 -0.33 -5.84
C TYR A 9 5.59 -1.73 -5.62
N LYS A 10 6.90 -1.92 -5.85
CA LYS A 10 7.57 -3.21 -5.61
C LYS A 10 7.50 -3.61 -4.14
N ARG A 11 7.73 -2.67 -3.23
CA ARG A 11 7.65 -2.88 -1.78
C ARG A 11 6.26 -3.34 -1.37
N LEU A 12 5.21 -2.59 -1.71
CA LEU A 12 3.84 -2.96 -1.35
C LEU A 12 3.43 -4.32 -1.93
N ARG A 13 3.86 -4.62 -3.15
CA ARG A 13 3.65 -5.94 -3.77
C ARG A 13 4.35 -7.07 -2.98
N ASP A 14 5.54 -6.81 -2.46
CA ASP A 14 6.28 -7.75 -1.60
C ASP A 14 5.51 -8.03 -0.28
N PHE A 15 4.77 -7.05 0.23
CA PHE A 15 3.91 -7.15 1.41
C PHE A 15 2.52 -7.77 1.15
N ASN A 16 2.35 -8.56 0.09
CA ASN A 16 1.09 -9.20 -0.31
C ASN A 16 -0.04 -8.25 -0.74
N VAL A 17 0.26 -6.99 -1.08
CA VAL A 17 -0.76 -6.11 -1.67
C VAL A 17 -1.03 -6.57 -3.12
N PRO A 18 -2.29 -6.83 -3.49
CA PRO A 18 -2.63 -7.21 -4.86
C PRO A 18 -2.24 -6.12 -5.85
N THR A 19 -1.65 -6.51 -6.98
CA THR A 19 -1.29 -5.55 -8.03
C THR A 19 -2.50 -4.78 -8.56
N SER A 20 -3.70 -5.36 -8.56
CA SER A 20 -4.93 -4.66 -8.95
C SER A 20 -5.29 -3.48 -8.03
N ILE A 21 -4.97 -3.59 -6.74
CA ILE A 21 -5.18 -2.50 -5.78
C ILE A 21 -4.13 -1.42 -5.96
N LEU A 22 -2.87 -1.82 -6.15
CA LEU A 22 -1.81 -0.87 -6.47
C LEU A 22 -2.11 -0.14 -7.78
N ASP A 23 -2.59 -0.83 -8.80
CA ASP A 23 -2.98 -0.21 -10.07
C ASP A 23 -4.09 0.82 -9.86
N ASN A 24 -5.13 0.50 -9.06
CA ASN A 24 -6.18 1.45 -8.71
C ASN A 24 -5.63 2.69 -7.97
N ILE A 25 -4.80 2.48 -6.94
CA ILE A 25 -4.22 3.56 -6.14
C ILE A 25 -3.28 4.43 -6.99
N PHE A 26 -2.52 3.82 -7.90
CA PHE A 26 -1.59 4.55 -8.76
C PHE A 26 -2.27 5.19 -9.97
N SER A 27 -3.46 4.72 -10.33
CA SER A 27 -4.30 5.27 -11.40
C SER A 27 -5.14 6.45 -10.91
N ASP A 28 -5.47 6.50 -9.61
CA ASP A 28 -6.13 7.64 -8.98
C ASP A 28 -5.13 8.63 -8.37
N GLU A 29 -5.16 9.89 -8.83
CA GLU A 29 -4.23 10.92 -8.36
C GLU A 29 -4.42 11.26 -6.87
N GLN A 30 -5.64 11.16 -6.33
CA GLN A 30 -5.90 11.45 -4.91
C GLN A 30 -5.33 10.34 -4.02
N ASP A 31 -5.62 9.08 -4.33
CA ASP A 31 -5.09 7.94 -3.58
C ASP A 31 -3.57 7.89 -3.68
N LEU A 32 -3.00 8.15 -4.86
CA LEU A 32 -1.55 8.22 -5.05
C LEU A 32 -0.92 9.33 -4.21
N ASP A 33 -1.52 10.53 -4.16
CA ASP A 33 -1.01 11.64 -3.34
C ASP A 33 -1.07 11.31 -1.85
N VAL A 34 -2.15 10.69 -1.37
CA VAL A 34 -2.28 10.22 0.02
C VAL A 34 -1.21 9.18 0.35
N LEU A 35 -0.98 8.22 -0.54
CA LEU A 35 0.03 7.18 -0.37
C LEU A 35 1.44 7.75 -0.33
N ILE A 36 1.78 8.65 -1.27
CA ILE A 36 3.08 9.34 -1.30
C ILE A 36 3.26 10.22 -0.06
N LYS A 37 2.24 10.96 0.37
CA LYS A 37 2.29 11.77 1.59
C LYS A 37 2.49 10.92 2.83
N GLY A 38 1.73 9.83 2.98
CA GLY A 38 1.86 8.88 4.08
C GLY A 38 3.26 8.28 4.13
N TRP A 39 3.77 7.86 2.97
CA TRP A 39 5.13 7.35 2.82
C TRP A 39 6.17 8.38 3.25
N ASN A 40 6.11 9.59 2.70
CA ASN A 40 7.08 10.65 2.98
C ASN A 40 7.05 11.08 4.46
N ASN A 41 5.86 11.08 5.08
CA ASN A 41 5.69 11.41 6.48
C ASN A 41 6.36 10.36 7.40
N LEU A 42 6.19 9.07 7.09
CA LEU A 42 6.86 8.01 7.82
C LEU A 42 8.38 8.00 7.57
N GLN A 43 8.81 8.29 6.35
CA GLN A 43 10.24 8.40 6.03
C GLN A 43 10.90 9.56 6.79
N LYS A 44 10.20 10.70 6.91
CA LYS A 44 10.62 11.85 7.73
C LYS A 44 10.65 11.55 9.22
N ALA A 45 9.78 10.67 9.69
CA ALA A 45 9.80 10.19 11.07
C ALA A 45 10.94 9.20 11.36
N GLY A 46 11.76 8.84 10.36
CA GLY A 46 12.92 7.98 10.50
C GLY A 46 12.63 6.49 10.31
N PHE A 47 11.44 6.13 9.80
CA PHE A 47 11.13 4.74 9.46
C PHE A 47 11.86 4.31 8.19
N LYS A 48 12.26 3.04 8.14
CA LYS A 48 12.85 2.42 6.95
C LYS A 48 11.75 2.08 5.94
N ASP A 49 12.09 2.10 4.66
CA ASP A 49 11.14 1.76 3.58
C ASP A 49 10.43 0.40 3.79
N ASP A 50 11.10 -0.58 4.41
CA ASP A 50 10.50 -1.86 4.83
C ASP A 50 9.33 -1.67 5.81
N GLU A 51 9.53 -0.89 6.86
CA GLU A 51 8.51 -0.66 7.89
C GLU A 51 7.35 0.19 7.38
N ILE A 52 7.67 1.17 6.53
CA ILE A 52 6.68 2.03 5.87
C ILE A 52 5.79 1.18 4.98
N ALA A 53 6.40 0.35 4.14
CA ALA A 53 5.69 -0.54 3.24
C ALA A 53 4.75 -1.48 4.00
N GLY A 54 5.23 -2.10 5.09
CA GLY A 54 4.40 -2.97 5.94
C GLY A 54 3.20 -2.26 6.57
N LYS A 55 3.41 -1.05 7.10
CA LYS A 55 2.31 -0.25 7.68
C LYS A 55 1.28 0.18 6.63
N ILE A 56 1.76 0.66 5.48
CA ILE A 56 0.87 1.11 4.41
C ILE A 56 0.14 -0.08 3.78
N SER A 57 0.82 -1.19 3.54
CA SER A 57 0.17 -2.41 3.03
C SER A 57 -0.89 -2.93 3.99
N GLU A 58 -0.60 -2.95 5.30
CA GLU A 58 -1.57 -3.41 6.31
C GLU A 58 -2.80 -2.49 6.34
N LEU A 59 -2.61 -1.17 6.27
CA LEU A 59 -3.69 -0.20 6.17
C LEU A 59 -4.54 -0.40 4.91
N ILE A 60 -3.90 -0.52 3.74
CA ILE A 60 -4.59 -0.76 2.47
C ILE A 60 -5.39 -2.06 2.54
N LEU A 61 -4.78 -3.16 2.97
CA LEU A 61 -5.42 -4.48 3.10
C LEU A 61 -6.61 -4.43 4.07
N LYS A 62 -6.49 -3.67 5.16
CA LYS A 62 -7.55 -3.46 6.15
C LYS A 62 -8.69 -2.62 5.60
N GLU A 63 -8.39 -1.59 4.81
CA GLU A 63 -9.38 -0.68 4.22
C GLU A 63 -10.21 -1.37 3.13
N ILE A 64 -9.57 -2.18 2.29
CA ILE A 64 -10.26 -2.98 1.27
C ILE A 64 -10.93 -4.24 1.85
N GLY A 65 -10.81 -4.49 3.16
CA GLY A 65 -11.38 -5.67 3.82
C GLY A 65 -10.77 -7.00 3.35
N PHE A 66 -9.53 -7.00 2.85
CA PHE A 66 -8.84 -8.22 2.44
C PHE A 66 -8.36 -8.98 3.67
N ASN A 67 -9.28 -9.67 4.33
CA ASN A 67 -8.97 -10.70 5.31
C ASN A 67 -8.54 -11.96 4.53
N PRO A 68 -7.27 -12.42 4.59
CA PRO A 68 -6.88 -13.71 4.01
C PRO A 68 -7.63 -14.91 4.65
N THR A 69 -8.44 -14.65 5.68
CA THR A 69 -9.29 -15.60 6.41
C THR A 69 -10.78 -15.49 6.14
N GLN A 70 -11.25 -14.67 5.18
CA GLN A 70 -12.67 -14.66 4.84
C GLN A 70 -13.05 -15.93 4.07
N LYS A 71 -13.36 -17.00 4.81
CA LYS A 71 -14.22 -18.08 4.35
C LYS A 71 -15.51 -17.44 3.79
N PRO A 72 -16.04 -17.95 2.66
CA PRO A 72 -17.29 -17.45 2.13
C PRO A 72 -18.37 -17.70 3.19
N VAL A 73 -19.01 -16.63 3.65
CA VAL A 73 -20.36 -16.76 4.20
C VAL A 73 -21.25 -17.05 2.99
N GLU A 74 -21.43 -18.34 2.70
CA GLU A 74 -22.58 -18.82 1.96
C GLU A 74 -23.83 -18.46 2.77
N LYS A 75 -24.78 -17.80 2.11
CA LYS A 75 -26.14 -17.62 2.59
C LYS A 75 -27.03 -18.69 1.97
#